data_AF-X0WDK2-F1
#
_entry.id   AF-X0WDK2-F1
#
_cell.length_a   1.000
_cell.length_b   1.000
_cell.length_c   1.000
_cell.angle_alpha   90.00
_cell.angle_beta   90.00
_cell.angle_gamma   90.00
#
_symmetry.space_group_name_H-M   'P 1'
#
loop_
_entity.id
_entity.type
_entity.pdbx_description
1 polymer ?
#
loop_
_entity_poly.entity_id
_entity_poly.type
_entity_poly.pdbx_seq_one_letter_code
_entity_poly.pdbx_strand_id
1 'polypeptide(L)'
;DLLMNHHNRYRKEKRIKIGSPKLSGRNVIIFCTYSGPHTGINEAIPAAKYASQYFEHLGFTILDELYVVGEFHGSEEASTKGRLGDIRGRPNEKDLADVKQRVRKLLEQI
;
A
#
# COMPACT_ATOMS: atom_id res chain seq x y z
N ASP A 1 -9.01 -9.23 -11.57
CA ASP A 1 -9.39 -10.63 -11.32
C ASP A 1 -8.85 -11.29 -10.05
N LEU A 2 -7.54 -11.30 -9.75
CA LEU A 2 -7.00 -12.07 -8.61
C LEU A 2 -7.63 -11.74 -7.24
N LEU A 3 -7.64 -10.46 -6.84
CA LEU A 3 -8.19 -10.04 -5.54
C LEU A 3 -9.68 -10.34 -5.44
N MET A 4 -10.44 -10.08 -6.51
CA MET A 4 -11.87 -10.35 -6.58
C MET A 4 -12.17 -11.85 -6.42
N ASN A 5 -11.39 -12.71 -7.08
CA ASN A 5 -11.54 -14.16 -6.98
C ASN A 5 -11.27 -14.66 -5.56
N HIS A 6 -10.22 -14.18 -4.90
CA HIS A 6 -9.97 -14.55 -3.51
C HIS A 6 -11.03 -13.99 -2.57
N HIS A 7 -11.54 -12.77 -2.82
CA HIS A 7 -12.64 -12.19 -2.04
C HIS A 7 -13.89 -13.07 -2.07
N ASN A 8 -14.27 -13.50 -3.28
CA ASN A 8 -15.41 -14.38 -3.50
C ASN A 8 -15.22 -15.74 -2.81
N ARG A 9 -14.00 -16.29 -2.84
CA ARG A 9 -13.67 -17.52 -2.10
C ARG A 9 -13.84 -17.34 -0.59
N TYR A 10 -13.26 -16.29 -0.01
CA TYR A 10 -13.39 -16.03 1.44
C TYR A 10 -14.83 -15.76 1.87
N ARG A 11 -15.64 -15.16 1.00
CA ARG A 11 -17.07 -15.01 1.20
C ARG A 11 -17.78 -16.37 1.26
N LYS A 12 -17.51 -17.27 0.30
CA LYS A 12 -18.05 -18.64 0.29
C LYS A 12 -17.64 -19.43 1.54
N GLU A 13 -16.41 -19.22 2.01
CA GLU A 13 -15.88 -19.81 3.26
C GLU A 13 -16.42 -19.14 4.55
N LYS A 14 -17.33 -18.16 4.44
CA LYS A 14 -17.90 -17.40 5.58
C LYS A 14 -16.87 -16.68 6.45
N ARG A 15 -15.72 -16.31 5.86
CA ARG A 15 -14.64 -15.58 6.55
C ARG A 15 -14.83 -14.07 6.57
N ILE A 16 -15.61 -13.54 5.62
CA ILE A 16 -16.03 -12.14 5.60
C ILE A 16 -17.32 -12.02 6.39
N LYS A 17 -17.26 -11.32 7.52
CA LYS A 17 -18.38 -11.17 8.46
C LYS A 17 -18.89 -9.74 8.42
N ILE A 18 -20.20 -9.56 8.59
CA ILE A 18 -20.79 -8.24 8.76
C ILE A 18 -20.17 -7.55 9.98
N GLY A 19 -19.84 -6.27 9.82
CA GLY A 19 -19.13 -5.48 10.83
C GLY A 19 -17.62 -5.76 10.92
N SER A 20 -17.09 -6.73 10.17
CA SER A 20 -15.66 -7.03 10.06
C SER A 20 -14.93 -7.06 11.41
N PRO A 21 -15.37 -7.89 12.38
CA PRO A 21 -14.80 -7.92 13.72
C PRO A 21 -13.30 -8.21 13.64
N LYS A 22 -12.50 -7.44 14.38
CA LYS A 22 -11.04 -7.55 14.35
C LYS A 22 -10.58 -8.91 14.87
N LEU A 23 -9.66 -9.54 14.15
CA LEU A 23 -9.01 -10.79 14.51
C LEU A 23 -7.73 -10.47 15.28
N SER A 24 -7.62 -10.98 16.50
CA SER A 24 -6.43 -10.80 17.33
C SER A 24 -5.17 -11.32 16.63
N GLY A 25 -4.08 -10.55 16.69
CA GLY A 25 -2.77 -10.89 16.11
C GLY A 25 -2.71 -10.87 14.57
N ARG A 26 -3.75 -10.39 13.87
CA ARG A 26 -3.75 -10.30 12.39
C ARG A 26 -3.52 -8.87 11.93
N ASN A 27 -2.24 -8.50 11.88
CA ASN A 27 -1.79 -7.17 11.49
C ASN A 27 -1.28 -7.14 10.04
N VAL A 28 -1.50 -6.04 9.33
CA VAL A 28 -1.09 -5.83 7.93
C VAL A 28 -0.50 -4.44 7.76
N ILE A 29 0.56 -4.35 6.97
CA ILE A 29 1.07 -3.09 6.42
C ILE A 29 0.90 -3.14 4.91
N ILE A 30 0.35 -2.08 4.32
CA ILE A 30 0.18 -1.97 2.87
C ILE A 30 1.34 -1.17 2.30
N PHE A 31 1.96 -1.65 1.22
CA PHE A 31 3.00 -0.94 0.50
C PHE A 31 2.48 -0.52 -0.87
N CYS A 32 2.71 0.73 -1.26
CA CYS A 32 2.39 1.25 -2.57
C CYS A 32 3.57 2.06 -3.11
N THR A 33 4.32 1.47 -4.05
CA THR A 33 5.31 2.20 -4.82
C THR A 33 4.64 2.89 -5.99
N TYR A 34 4.89 4.19 -6.17
CA TYR A 34 4.22 5.00 -7.18
C TYR A 34 5.15 6.08 -7.75
N SER A 35 4.93 6.46 -9.00
CA SER A 35 5.66 7.54 -9.67
C SER A 35 4.90 8.87 -9.67
N GLY A 36 3.58 8.83 -9.58
CA GLY A 36 2.73 10.02 -9.44
C GLY A 36 2.88 11.09 -10.54
N PRO A 37 3.07 10.75 -11.83
CA PRO A 37 3.36 11.73 -12.88
C PRO A 37 2.27 12.80 -13.04
N HIS A 38 0.99 12.47 -12.81
CA HIS A 38 -0.11 13.39 -13.08
C HIS A 38 -0.61 14.10 -11.81
N THR A 39 -0.89 13.33 -10.75
CA THR A 39 -1.50 13.87 -9.52
C THR A 39 -0.70 13.61 -8.24
N GLY A 40 0.55 13.14 -8.37
CA GLY A 40 1.41 12.87 -7.22
C GLY A 40 0.87 11.75 -6.34
N ILE A 41 0.91 11.93 -5.03
CA ILE A 41 0.46 10.91 -4.05
C ILE A 41 -1.03 10.53 -4.19
N ASN A 42 -1.84 11.40 -4.80
CA ASN A 42 -3.26 11.15 -5.00
C ASN A 42 -3.53 9.99 -5.97
N GLU A 43 -2.54 9.56 -6.76
CA GLU A 43 -2.65 8.33 -7.56
C GLU A 43 -2.51 7.08 -6.70
N ALA A 44 -1.69 7.16 -5.64
CA ALA A 44 -1.32 6.03 -4.80
C ALA A 44 -2.32 5.78 -3.67
N ILE A 45 -2.84 6.86 -3.06
CA ILE A 45 -3.82 6.80 -1.97
C ILE A 45 -5.00 5.87 -2.29
N PRO A 46 -5.74 6.04 -3.41
CA PRO A 46 -6.88 5.19 -3.71
C PRO A 46 -6.48 3.72 -3.91
N ALA A 47 -5.32 3.46 -4.52
CA ALA A 47 -4.83 2.09 -4.72
C ALA A 47 -4.55 1.38 -3.38
N ALA A 48 -3.84 2.05 -2.46
CA ALA A 48 -3.58 1.51 -1.13
C ALA A 48 -4.88 1.34 -0.33
N LYS A 49 -5.79 2.31 -0.37
CA LYS A 49 -7.09 2.20 0.32
C LYS A 49 -7.92 1.03 -0.19
N TYR A 50 -7.94 0.82 -1.50
CA TYR A 50 -8.63 -0.33 -2.09
C TYR A 50 -8.02 -1.66 -1.62
N ALA A 51 -6.68 -1.76 -1.57
CA ALA A 51 -5.98 -2.93 -1.03
C ALA A 51 -6.25 -3.14 0.47
N SER A 52 -6.25 -2.08 1.29
CA SER A 52 -6.55 -2.12 2.71
C SER A 52 -7.92 -2.74 2.98
N GLN A 53 -8.95 -2.33 2.23
CA GLN A 53 -10.32 -2.83 2.40
C GLN A 53 -10.43 -4.35 2.25
N TYR A 54 -9.60 -4.96 1.42
CA TYR A 54 -9.57 -6.41 1.25
C TYR A 54 -9.26 -7.15 2.56
N PHE A 55 -8.27 -6.66 3.30
CA PHE A 55 -7.84 -7.24 4.57
C PHE A 55 -8.77 -6.83 5.72
N GLU A 56 -9.28 -5.61 5.71
CA GLU A 56 -10.25 -5.17 6.71
C GLU A 56 -11.55 -5.96 6.63
N HIS A 57 -12.04 -6.31 5.44
CA HIS A 57 -13.19 -7.23 5.28
C HIS A 57 -12.97 -8.62 5.90
N LEU A 58 -11.70 -9.02 6.08
CA LEU A 58 -11.33 -10.28 6.75
C LEU A 58 -11.10 -10.09 8.26
N GLY A 59 -11.30 -8.88 8.79
CA GLY A 59 -11.09 -8.53 10.19
C GLY A 59 -9.63 -8.25 10.54
N PHE A 60 -8.74 -8.01 9.57
CA PHE A 60 -7.34 -7.73 9.89
C PHE A 60 -7.20 -6.25 10.31
N THR A 61 -6.19 -5.96 11.12
CA THR A 61 -5.82 -4.61 11.53
C THR A 61 -4.79 -4.05 10.55
N ILE A 62 -5.12 -2.93 9.89
CA ILE A 62 -4.16 -2.20 9.08
C ILE A 62 -3.34 -1.33 10.04
N LEU A 63 -2.03 -1.57 10.10
CA LEU A 63 -1.11 -0.81 10.94
C LEU A 63 -0.70 0.50 10.25
N ASP A 64 -0.43 0.46 8.95
CA ASP A 64 -0.04 1.63 8.17
C ASP A 64 -0.17 1.38 6.66
N GLU A 65 -0.22 2.48 5.90
CA GLU A 65 -0.12 2.52 4.45
C GLU A 65 1.18 3.25 4.08
N LEU A 66 2.15 2.50 3.56
CA LEU A 66 3.48 2.99 3.21
C LEU A 66 3.54 3.32 1.72
N TYR A 67 3.48 4.62 1.42
CA TYR A 67 3.67 5.16 0.07
C TYR A 67 5.14 5.46 -0.18
N VAL A 68 5.68 4.89 -1.26
CA VAL A 68 7.10 5.02 -1.61
C VAL A 68 7.20 5.56 -3.03
N VAL A 69 7.92 6.66 -3.22
CA VAL A 69 8.14 7.20 -4.56
C VAL A 69 9.09 6.29 -5.33
N GLY A 70 8.74 5.97 -6.57
CA GLY A 70 9.55 5.16 -7.47
C GLY A 70 9.60 5.72 -8.88
N GLU A 71 10.71 5.49 -9.57
CA GLU A 71 10.93 5.91 -10.95
C GLU A 71 9.86 5.34 -11.89
N PHE A 72 9.38 6.18 -12.81
CA PHE A 72 8.56 5.71 -13.92
C PHE A 72 9.47 5.09 -14.98
N HIS A 73 9.58 3.76 -14.95
CA HIS A 73 10.39 3.02 -15.92
C HIS A 73 9.76 3.13 -17.32
N GLY A 74 10.58 3.49 -18.31
CA GLY A 74 10.15 3.64 -19.70
C GLY A 74 9.65 5.04 -20.09
N SER A 75 9.69 6.03 -19.18
CA SER A 75 9.41 7.43 -19.53
C SER A 75 10.20 8.40 -18.64
N GLU A 76 11.21 9.05 -19.25
CA GLU A 76 11.97 10.11 -18.59
C GLU A 76 11.09 11.34 -18.30
N GLU A 77 10.17 11.66 -19.20
CA GLU A 77 9.22 12.77 -19.00
C GLU A 77 8.35 12.52 -17.75
N ALA A 78 7.76 11.33 -17.62
CA ALA A 78 6.98 10.97 -16.45
C ALA A 78 7.81 10.97 -15.16
N SER A 79 9.12 10.73 -15.26
CA SER A 79 10.05 10.74 -14.12
C SER A 79 10.63 12.11 -13.78
N THR A 80 10.44 13.14 -14.60
CA THR A 80 11.09 14.46 -14.40
C THR A 80 10.15 15.66 -14.46
N LYS A 81 9.01 15.53 -15.13
CA LYS A 81 8.04 16.62 -15.35
C LYS A 81 6.78 16.52 -14.50
N GLY A 82 6.62 15.43 -13.75
CA GLY A 82 5.49 15.22 -12.85
C GLY A 82 5.53 16.11 -11.60
N ARG A 83 4.45 16.05 -10.81
CA ARG A 83 4.29 16.86 -9.58
C ARG A 83 5.32 16.57 -8.48
N LEU A 84 6.04 15.45 -8.57
CA LEU A 84 7.04 15.03 -7.59
C LEU A 84 8.46 15.51 -7.92
N GLY A 85 8.65 16.23 -9.05
CA GLY A 85 9.97 16.63 -9.53
C GLY A 85 10.73 15.47 -10.18
N ASP A 86 12.05 15.48 -10.06
CA ASP A 86 12.90 14.40 -10.56
C ASP A 86 12.90 13.20 -9.60
N ILE A 87 12.30 12.11 -10.05
CA ILE A 87 12.15 10.86 -9.29
C ILE A 87 13.00 9.73 -9.87
N ARG A 88 13.93 10.03 -10.79
CA ARG A 88 14.87 9.03 -11.30
C ARG A 88 15.73 8.46 -10.18
N GLY A 89 16.02 7.16 -10.25
CA GLY A 89 16.75 6.41 -9.22
C GLY A 89 15.99 6.20 -7.92
N ARG A 90 14.70 6.57 -7.85
CA ARG A 90 13.83 6.27 -6.70
C ARG A 90 13.15 4.91 -6.89
N PRO A 91 12.85 4.16 -5.81
CA PRO A 91 13.29 4.39 -4.45
C PRO A 91 14.82 4.22 -4.33
N ASN A 92 15.46 5.14 -3.62
CA ASN A 92 16.89 5.08 -3.31
C ASN A 92 17.13 4.62 -1.87
N GLU A 93 18.40 4.58 -1.45
CA GLU A 93 18.79 4.14 -0.10
C GLU A 93 18.08 4.89 1.02
N LYS A 94 17.81 6.19 0.83
CA LYS A 94 17.08 7.00 1.81
C LYS A 94 15.62 6.55 1.92
N ASP A 95 14.94 6.33 0.80
CA ASP A 95 13.55 5.83 0.82
C ASP A 95 13.45 4.47 1.52
N LEU A 96 14.40 3.57 1.24
CA LEU A 96 14.47 2.25 1.86
C LEU A 96 14.76 2.34 3.37
N ALA A 97 15.65 3.25 3.79
CA ALA A 97 15.95 3.49 5.19
C ALA A 97 14.73 4.04 5.95
N ASP A 98 14.01 4.99 5.36
CA ASP A 98 12.79 5.59 5.93
C ASP A 98 11.70 4.52 6.11
N VAL A 99 11.47 3.69 5.09
CA VAL A 99 10.54 2.55 5.17
C VAL A 99 10.95 1.58 6.28
N LYS A 100 12.23 1.20 6.34
CA LYS A 100 12.74 0.27 7.36
C LYS A 100 12.57 0.82 8.77
N GLN A 101 12.79 2.12 8.97
CA GLN A 101 12.58 2.77 10.25
C GLN A 101 11.09 2.80 10.64
N ARG A 102 10.19 3.15 9.71
CA ARG A 102 8.75 3.15 9.96
C ARG A 102 8.24 1.77 10.35
N VAL A 103 8.62 0.73 9.61
CA VAL A 103 8.22 -0.65 9.91
C VAL A 103 8.72 -1.08 11.29
N ARG A 104 9.98 -0.79 11.65
CA ARG A 104 10.50 -1.10 12.99
C ARG A 104 9.67 -0.47 14.11
N LYS A 105 9.32 0.82 13.97
CA LYS A 105 8.49 1.53 14.95
C LYS A 105 7.09 0.92 15.07
N LEU A 106 6.50 0.48 13.97
CA LEU A 106 5.19 -0.21 14.00
C LEU A 106 5.29 -1.57 14.70
N LEU A 107 6.39 -2.30 14.51
CA LEU A 107 6.62 -3.58 15.17
C LEU A 107 6.84 -3.46 16.68
N GLU A 108 7.29 -2.30 17.18
CA GLU A 108 7.42 -2.03 18.62
C GLU A 108 6.06 -1.81 19.31
N GLN A 109 4.98 -1.65 18.55
CA GLN A 109 3.62 -1.33 19.05
C GLN A 109 2.68 -2.54 19.07
N ILE A 110 3.14 -3.71 18.61
CA ILE A 110 2.35 -4.95 18.51
C ILE A 110 2.84 -6.01 19.50
#